data_AF-A0A8K0XBC9-F1
#
_entry.id   AF-A0A8K0XBC9-F1
#
_cell.length_a   1.000
_cell.length_b   1.000
_cell.length_c   1.000
_cell.angle_alpha   90.00
_cell.angle_beta   90.00
_cell.angle_gamma   90.00
#
_symmetry.space_group_name_H-M   'P 1'
#
loop_
_entity.id
_entity.type
_entity.pdbx_description
1 polymer ?
#
loop_
_entity_poly.entity_id
_entity_poly.type
_entity_poly.pdbx_seq_one_letter_code
_entity_poly.pdbx_strand_id
1 'polypeptide(L)'
;MPFHLPWPWRTRKDNAQEQSHQPAPPTESKLEHAPHPRASSNPRLSDNFLALDLDRLRPYVQPTPYSLVFFTLGAASGVGGTMVWRRWVKRIRTAEWVTPDVLARKRWVRGVVTSVGDADNFRLYHTPGIGWRRPFKVRHVPKVKGELKDQTIHIRIAGVDAPEGSHFGRPAQPHAEESLAWLKSRIEGQIVYCQLIRRDQYNRVVAHPLIPRRFVPLLLSKHWGKSLALEMLRAGVVLTYEQAGAEYGPWGREAFLRVEKEARSAKMGMWKQGKGGETPAEYKRRYAAAAAAPIPPPPSEQTSVSNARSSERGVIGWFARLWRRK
;
A
#
# COMPACT_ATOMS: atom_id res chain seq x y z
N MET A 1 32.96 -1.52 20.44
CA MET A 1 34.00 -1.89 19.47
C MET A 1 33.37 -2.13 18.11
N PRO A 2 33.46 -1.19 17.16
CA PRO A 2 33.03 -1.42 15.77
C PRO A 2 34.24 -1.45 14.83
N PHE A 3 34.44 -2.55 14.11
CA PHE A 3 35.45 -2.65 13.06
C PHE A 3 34.85 -2.19 11.73
N HIS A 4 35.26 -1.00 11.29
CA HIS A 4 35.14 -0.54 9.92
C HIS A 4 36.36 -1.02 9.11
N LEU A 5 36.12 -1.65 7.96
CA LEU A 5 37.15 -1.98 6.97
C LEU A 5 37.14 -0.90 5.88
N PRO A 6 38.28 -0.27 5.54
CA PRO A 6 38.37 0.62 4.38
C PRO A 6 38.94 -0.12 3.15
N TRP A 7 38.33 0.17 2.01
CA TRP A 7 38.88 -0.02 0.66
C TRP A 7 40.17 0.79 0.46
N PRO A 8 41.14 0.29 -0.34
CA PRO A 8 42.08 1.19 -1.00
C PRO A 8 42.11 1.01 -2.52
N TRP A 9 41.93 2.14 -3.20
CA TRP A 9 42.48 2.39 -4.53
C TRP A 9 43.96 2.75 -4.35
N ARG A 10 44.86 2.25 -5.22
CA ARG A 10 46.19 2.86 -5.37
C ARG A 10 46.63 2.80 -6.82
N THR A 11 46.68 3.98 -7.42
CA THR A 11 47.39 4.35 -8.64
C THR A 11 48.89 4.26 -8.42
N ARG A 12 49.63 3.74 -9.41
CA ARG A 12 51.08 3.90 -9.51
C ARG A 12 51.44 4.25 -10.95
N LYS A 13 51.78 5.51 -11.17
CA LYS A 13 52.62 5.97 -12.29
C LYS A 13 54.04 5.92 -11.77
N ASP A 14 54.94 5.25 -12.48
CA ASP A 14 56.38 5.50 -12.38
C ASP A 14 56.95 5.42 -13.81
N ASN A 15 57.48 6.54 -14.26
CA ASN A 15 58.28 6.73 -15.48
C ASN A 15 59.65 6.06 -15.30
N ALA A 16 60.15 5.36 -16.32
CA ALA A 16 61.58 5.16 -16.49
C ALA A 16 61.95 4.92 -17.97
N GLN A 17 62.57 5.96 -18.53
CA GLN A 17 63.75 5.95 -19.40
C GLN A 17 63.69 5.21 -20.75
N GLU A 18 63.55 6.06 -21.76
CA GLU A 18 63.89 5.90 -23.17
C GLU A 18 65.41 6.06 -23.35
N GLN A 19 66.09 5.06 -23.95
CA GLN A 19 67.44 5.20 -24.51
C GLN A 19 67.60 4.32 -25.77
N SER A 20 67.53 5.03 -26.90
CA SER A 20 68.23 4.86 -28.18
C SER A 20 69.07 3.60 -28.43
N HIS A 21 68.64 2.79 -29.41
CA HIS A 21 69.55 2.06 -30.30
C HIS A 21 69.19 2.35 -31.76
N GLN A 22 70.03 3.16 -32.41
CA GLN A 22 70.08 3.29 -33.87
C GLN A 22 70.81 2.07 -34.46
N PRO A 23 70.28 1.41 -35.50
CA PRO A 23 71.07 0.53 -36.35
C PRO A 23 71.75 1.32 -37.47
N ALA A 24 73.01 0.95 -37.74
CA ALA A 24 73.91 1.51 -38.75
C ALA A 24 73.38 1.36 -40.20
N PRO A 25 73.82 2.23 -41.14
CA PRO A 25 73.32 2.26 -42.51
C PRO A 25 73.81 1.05 -43.34
N PRO A 26 72.99 0.55 -44.29
CA PRO A 26 73.42 -0.50 -45.21
C PRO A 26 74.29 0.06 -46.34
N THR A 27 75.37 -0.67 -46.61
CA THR A 27 76.33 -0.52 -47.69
C THR A 27 75.67 -0.62 -49.06
N GLU A 28 76.02 0.31 -49.95
CA GLU A 28 75.69 0.32 -51.37
C GLU A 28 76.22 -0.92 -52.10
N SER A 29 75.34 -1.59 -52.86
CA SER A 29 75.74 -2.49 -53.95
C SER A 29 74.89 -2.20 -55.20
N LYS A 30 75.46 -1.36 -56.06
CA LYS A 30 75.52 -1.43 -57.53
C LYS A 30 74.34 -2.09 -58.28
N LEU A 31 73.50 -1.20 -58.81
CA LEU A 31 72.90 -1.18 -60.15
C LEU A 31 73.00 -2.46 -61.02
N GLU A 32 71.85 -3.07 -61.28
CA GLU A 32 71.57 -3.67 -62.58
C GLU A 32 70.10 -3.42 -62.99
N HIS A 33 69.95 -3.00 -64.24
CA HIS A 33 68.73 -2.54 -64.89
C HIS A 33 67.68 -3.64 -65.09
N ALA A 34 66.41 -3.34 -64.81
CA ALA A 34 65.28 -3.98 -65.47
C ALA A 34 64.12 -2.97 -65.67
N PRO A 35 63.41 -3.03 -66.81
CA PRO A 35 62.66 -1.90 -67.34
C PRO A 35 61.29 -1.70 -66.69
N HIS A 36 60.91 -0.42 -66.55
CA HIS A 36 59.60 0.05 -66.11
C HIS A 36 58.45 -0.51 -66.97
N PRO A 37 57.40 -1.09 -66.36
CA PRO A 37 56.07 -1.03 -66.92
C PRO A 37 55.36 0.26 -66.46
N ARG A 38 54.73 0.87 -67.46
CA ARG A 38 54.01 2.13 -67.48
C ARG A 38 53.01 2.31 -66.33
N ALA A 39 52.86 3.57 -65.95
CA ALA A 39 51.76 4.09 -65.15
C ALA A 39 50.41 3.51 -65.58
N SER A 40 49.76 2.76 -64.69
CA SER A 40 48.33 2.51 -64.76
C SER A 40 47.66 3.19 -63.57
N SER A 41 47.03 4.33 -63.88
CA SER A 41 45.81 4.86 -63.26
C SER A 41 45.40 4.29 -61.90
N ASN A 42 45.47 5.12 -60.86
CA ASN A 42 44.70 4.93 -59.63
C ASN A 42 43.22 4.66 -59.97
N PRO A 43 42.64 3.49 -59.66
CA PRO A 43 41.20 3.40 -59.56
C PRO A 43 40.81 4.08 -58.25
N ARG A 44 39.97 5.09 -58.42
CA ARG A 44 39.25 5.85 -57.40
C ARG A 44 38.95 4.99 -56.17
N LEU A 45 39.54 5.37 -55.05
CA LEU A 45 39.15 4.96 -53.71
C LEU A 45 37.84 5.69 -53.37
N SER A 46 36.78 5.42 -54.15
CA SER A 46 35.46 6.00 -53.98
C SER A 46 34.46 4.87 -53.70
N ASP A 47 33.86 4.97 -52.52
CA ASP A 47 32.48 4.60 -52.20
C ASP A 47 32.16 3.20 -51.64
N ASN A 48 33.15 2.35 -51.33
CA ASN A 48 32.84 0.99 -50.83
C ASN A 48 33.26 0.67 -49.39
N PHE A 49 33.66 1.65 -48.57
CA PHE A 49 34.07 1.36 -47.18
C PHE A 49 32.93 1.37 -46.16
N LEU A 50 31.73 1.86 -46.54
CA LEU A 50 30.53 1.86 -45.69
C LEU A 50 29.37 1.02 -46.24
N ALA A 51 29.52 0.43 -47.41
CA ALA A 51 28.68 -0.69 -47.82
C ALA A 51 29.24 -1.95 -47.15
N LEU A 52 28.98 -2.09 -45.84
CA LEU A 52 28.96 -3.42 -45.22
C LEU A 52 28.09 -4.27 -46.14
N ASP A 53 28.75 -5.20 -46.82
CA ASP A 53 28.21 -6.06 -47.86
C ASP A 53 27.11 -6.95 -47.25
N LEU A 54 25.93 -6.35 -47.09
CA LEU A 54 24.73 -6.94 -46.52
C LEU A 54 24.33 -8.20 -47.30
N ASP A 55 24.69 -8.25 -48.59
CA ASP A 55 24.51 -9.42 -49.45
C ASP A 55 25.47 -10.57 -49.10
N ARG A 56 26.70 -10.30 -48.64
CA ARG A 56 27.62 -11.32 -48.10
C ARG A 56 27.18 -11.89 -46.75
N LEU A 57 26.49 -11.10 -45.93
CA LEU A 57 25.93 -11.56 -44.65
C LEU A 57 24.53 -12.16 -44.80
N ARG A 58 23.84 -11.91 -45.92
CA ARG A 58 22.50 -12.41 -46.24
C ARG A 58 22.30 -13.92 -46.05
N PRO A 59 23.22 -14.84 -46.42
CA PRO A 59 23.05 -16.27 -46.15
C PRO A 59 23.23 -16.65 -44.66
N TYR A 60 23.90 -15.81 -43.86
CA TYR A 60 24.06 -16.00 -42.41
C TYR A 60 22.95 -15.31 -41.59
N VAL A 61 22.19 -14.42 -42.22
CA VAL A 61 21.11 -13.62 -41.61
C VAL A 61 19.72 -14.18 -41.97
N GLN A 62 19.60 -15.21 -42.81
CA GLN A 62 18.31 -15.88 -43.01
C GLN A 62 17.92 -16.62 -41.71
N PRO A 63 16.94 -16.12 -40.94
CA PRO A 63 16.47 -16.90 -39.81
C PRO A 63 15.89 -18.19 -40.38
N THR A 64 16.39 -19.33 -39.90
CA THR A 64 15.73 -20.60 -40.23
C THR A 64 14.26 -20.49 -39.80
N PRO A 65 13.31 -21.15 -40.49
CA PRO A 65 11.90 -21.05 -40.12
C PRO A 65 11.66 -21.40 -38.64
N TYR A 66 12.49 -22.27 -38.07
CA TYR A 66 12.50 -22.61 -36.66
C TYR A 66 12.90 -21.45 -35.73
N SER A 67 13.88 -20.61 -36.09
CA SER A 67 14.29 -19.49 -35.23
C SER A 67 13.20 -18.42 -35.11
N LEU A 68 12.42 -18.18 -36.18
CA LEU A 68 11.25 -17.30 -36.11
C LEU A 68 10.15 -17.89 -35.23
N VAL A 69 9.89 -19.20 -35.32
CA VAL A 69 8.91 -19.88 -34.48
C VAL A 69 9.32 -19.82 -32.99
N PHE A 70 10.57 -20.12 -32.65
CA PHE A 70 11.03 -20.03 -31.26
C PHE A 70 11.04 -18.59 -30.74
N PHE A 71 11.41 -17.62 -31.56
CA PHE A 71 11.39 -16.21 -31.17
C PHE A 71 9.96 -15.72 -30.90
N THR A 72 9.01 -16.04 -31.78
CA THR A 72 7.60 -15.66 -31.61
C THR A 72 6.96 -16.36 -30.41
N LEU A 73 7.22 -17.66 -30.21
CA LEU A 73 6.78 -18.41 -29.02
C LEU A 73 7.39 -17.82 -27.74
N GLY A 74 8.68 -17.48 -27.75
CA GLY A 74 9.36 -16.84 -26.63
C GLY A 74 8.77 -15.48 -26.29
N ALA A 75 8.55 -14.63 -27.30
CA ALA A 75 7.94 -13.32 -27.13
C ALA A 75 6.50 -13.43 -26.60
N ALA A 76 5.68 -14.30 -27.19
CA ALA A 76 4.32 -14.56 -26.74
C ALA A 76 4.27 -15.09 -25.30
N SER A 77 5.17 -16.02 -24.96
CA SER A 77 5.30 -16.57 -23.60
C SER A 77 5.76 -15.50 -22.61
N GLY A 78 6.67 -14.61 -22.99
CA GLY A 78 7.14 -13.49 -22.16
C GLY A 78 6.02 -12.49 -21.84
N VAL A 79 5.24 -12.11 -22.87
CA VAL A 79 4.07 -11.23 -22.69
C VAL A 79 3.00 -11.90 -21.84
N GLY A 80 2.63 -13.14 -22.17
CA GLY A 80 1.66 -13.93 -21.42
C GLY A 80 2.06 -14.14 -19.96
N GLY A 81 3.33 -14.51 -19.72
CA GLY A 81 3.90 -14.66 -18.38
C GLY A 81 3.88 -13.36 -17.58
N THR A 82 4.20 -12.23 -18.21
CA THR A 82 4.12 -10.90 -17.57
C THR A 82 2.69 -10.53 -17.19
N MET A 83 1.72 -10.83 -18.05
CA MET A 83 0.29 -10.62 -17.77
C MET A 83 -0.18 -11.48 -16.59
N VAL A 84 0.16 -12.77 -16.59
CA VAL A 84 -0.18 -13.71 -15.50
C VAL A 84 0.47 -13.26 -14.19
N TRP A 85 1.74 -12.86 -14.20
CA TRP A 85 2.45 -12.34 -13.04
C TRP A 85 1.76 -11.11 -12.46
N ARG A 86 1.47 -10.11 -13.29
CA ARG A 86 0.77 -8.88 -12.88
C ARG A 86 -0.63 -9.17 -12.33
N ARG A 87 -1.32 -10.17 -12.88
CA ARG A 87 -2.70 -10.52 -12.52
C ARG A 87 -2.81 -11.34 -11.22
N TRP A 88 -1.90 -12.29 -10.98
CA TRP A 88 -2.06 -13.31 -9.93
C TRP A 88 -0.92 -13.36 -8.90
N VAL A 89 0.28 -12.90 -9.27
CA VAL A 89 1.49 -13.07 -8.43
C VAL A 89 1.99 -11.77 -7.84
N LYS A 90 1.79 -10.65 -8.53
CA LYS A 90 2.18 -9.32 -8.05
C LYS A 90 1.40 -8.97 -6.79
N ARG A 91 2.13 -8.65 -5.72
CA ARG A 91 1.57 -8.24 -4.43
C ARG A 91 1.02 -6.82 -4.50
N ILE A 92 -0.12 -6.64 -3.85
CA ILE A 92 -0.79 -5.36 -3.57
C ILE A 92 -0.33 -4.96 -2.17
N ARG A 93 0.30 -3.80 -2.05
CA ARG A 93 0.88 -3.34 -0.78
C ARG A 93 -0.15 -2.61 0.07
N THR A 94 -0.82 -1.62 -0.51
CA THR A 94 -1.85 -0.81 0.16
C THR A 94 -3.14 -0.77 -0.65
N ALA A 95 -4.19 -0.17 -0.09
CA ALA A 95 -5.46 0.02 -0.77
C ALA A 95 -5.36 0.87 -2.05
N GLU A 96 -4.37 1.76 -2.15
CA GLU A 96 -4.10 2.57 -3.35
C GLU A 96 -3.63 1.75 -4.54
N TRP A 97 -2.90 0.65 -4.29
CA TRP A 97 -2.44 -0.25 -5.34
C TRP A 97 -3.55 -1.16 -5.88
N VAL A 98 -4.77 -1.05 -5.34
CA VAL A 98 -5.94 -1.76 -5.86
C VAL A 98 -6.50 -0.97 -7.03
N THR A 99 -6.23 -1.43 -8.25
CA THR A 99 -6.70 -0.78 -9.46
C THR A 99 -8.22 -0.92 -9.63
N PRO A 100 -8.88 0.00 -10.35
CA PRO A 100 -10.32 -0.09 -10.63
C PRO A 100 -10.72 -1.43 -11.28
N ASP A 101 -9.89 -1.98 -12.17
CA ASP A 101 -10.13 -3.31 -12.78
C ASP A 101 -10.21 -4.44 -11.75
N VAL A 102 -9.42 -4.35 -10.68
CA VAL A 102 -9.42 -5.35 -9.59
C VAL A 102 -10.73 -5.31 -8.81
N LEU A 103 -11.27 -4.10 -8.59
CA LEU A 103 -12.55 -3.87 -7.93
C LEU A 103 -13.73 -4.25 -8.82
N ALA A 104 -13.70 -3.85 -10.09
CA ALA A 104 -14.74 -4.15 -11.08
C ALA A 104 -14.95 -5.67 -11.24
N ARG A 105 -13.86 -6.45 -11.24
CA ARG A 105 -13.92 -7.92 -11.31
C ARG A 105 -14.17 -8.60 -9.97
N LYS A 106 -14.42 -7.83 -8.91
CA LYS A 106 -14.58 -8.30 -7.52
C LYS A 106 -13.54 -9.35 -7.13
N ARG A 107 -12.24 -9.06 -7.38
CA ARG A 107 -11.17 -10.05 -7.31
C ARG A 107 -10.98 -10.56 -5.88
N TRP A 108 -10.80 -11.87 -5.76
CA TRP A 108 -10.38 -12.52 -4.53
C TRP A 108 -8.90 -12.32 -4.26
N VAL A 109 -8.58 -11.89 -3.04
CA VAL A 109 -7.23 -11.66 -2.55
C VAL A 109 -7.01 -12.48 -1.29
N ARG A 110 -5.88 -13.18 -1.22
CA ARG A 110 -5.47 -13.95 -0.04
C ARG A 110 -4.44 -13.16 0.77
N GLY A 111 -4.57 -13.12 2.08
CA GLY A 111 -3.57 -12.48 2.93
C GLY A 111 -3.55 -13.01 4.35
N VAL A 112 -2.55 -12.58 5.10
CA VAL A 112 -2.46 -12.78 6.55
C VAL A 112 -2.97 -11.52 7.24
N VAL A 113 -3.82 -11.66 8.24
CA VAL A 113 -4.25 -10.52 9.06
C VAL A 113 -3.13 -10.18 10.03
N THR A 114 -2.70 -8.92 9.99
CA THR A 114 -1.54 -8.45 10.75
C THR A 114 -1.92 -7.69 12.01
N SER A 115 -3.01 -6.93 11.97
CA SER A 115 -3.54 -6.22 13.12
C SER A 115 -5.02 -5.94 12.95
N VAL A 116 -5.74 -5.87 14.07
CA VAL A 116 -7.15 -5.48 14.14
C VAL A 116 -7.24 -4.25 15.04
N GLY A 117 -7.60 -3.11 14.46
CA GLY A 117 -7.71 -1.84 15.17
C GLY A 117 -9.13 -1.55 15.67
N ASP A 118 -10.12 -1.89 14.84
CA ASP A 118 -11.54 -1.68 15.10
C ASP A 118 -12.29 -3.01 15.02
N ALA A 119 -13.49 -3.07 15.58
CA ALA A 119 -14.32 -4.28 15.60
C ALA A 119 -14.93 -4.64 14.23
N ASP A 120 -14.81 -3.78 13.21
CA ASP A 120 -15.29 -4.00 11.83
C ASP A 120 -14.21 -3.84 10.75
N ASN A 121 -12.95 -3.56 11.15
CA ASN A 121 -11.84 -3.29 10.25
C ASN A 121 -10.56 -4.06 10.64
N PHE A 122 -9.74 -4.40 9.65
CA PHE A 122 -8.45 -5.04 9.91
C PHE A 122 -7.41 -4.75 8.83
N ARG A 123 -6.13 -4.99 9.15
CA ARG A 123 -5.00 -4.82 8.23
C ARG A 123 -4.58 -6.16 7.64
N LEU A 124 -4.74 -6.29 6.33
CA LEU A 124 -4.41 -7.50 5.57
C LEU A 124 -3.07 -7.34 4.86
N TYR A 125 -2.12 -8.22 5.13
CA TYR A 125 -0.90 -8.36 4.35
C TYR A 125 -1.14 -9.35 3.20
N HIS A 126 -1.18 -8.85 1.97
CA HIS A 126 -1.45 -9.70 0.81
C HIS A 126 -0.30 -10.68 0.55
N THR A 127 -0.63 -11.97 0.47
CA THR A 127 0.29 -13.07 0.20
C THR A 127 -0.09 -13.78 -1.11
N PRO A 128 0.22 -13.23 -2.30
CA PRO A 128 -0.13 -13.84 -3.58
C PRO A 128 0.74 -15.06 -3.93
N GLY A 129 0.19 -15.98 -4.74
CA GLY A 129 0.94 -17.07 -5.36
C GLY A 129 1.51 -18.12 -4.41
N ILE A 130 2.70 -18.62 -4.73
CA ILE A 130 3.42 -19.66 -3.97
C ILE A 130 4.51 -19.00 -3.11
N GLY A 131 5.06 -19.71 -2.13
CA GLY A 131 6.21 -19.24 -1.36
C GLY A 131 5.90 -18.83 0.09
N TRP A 132 4.63 -18.76 0.49
CA TRP A 132 4.23 -18.23 1.81
C TRP A 132 3.94 -19.29 2.87
N ARG A 133 3.83 -20.57 2.45
CA ARG A 133 3.47 -21.71 3.29
C ARG A 133 4.42 -22.88 3.00
N ARG A 134 4.53 -23.78 3.98
CA ARG A 134 5.26 -25.06 3.81
C ARG A 134 4.59 -25.91 2.70
N PRO A 135 5.36 -26.76 1.98
CA PRO A 135 6.80 -27.02 2.16
C PRO A 135 7.71 -25.95 1.53
N PHE A 136 7.29 -25.29 0.45
CA PHE A 136 8.10 -24.30 -0.28
C PHE A 136 8.04 -22.89 0.33
N LYS A 137 8.29 -22.74 1.64
CA LYS A 137 8.21 -21.43 2.31
C LYS A 137 9.50 -20.64 2.10
N VAL A 138 9.49 -19.72 1.14
CA VAL A 138 10.62 -18.81 0.82
C VAL A 138 10.32 -17.35 1.18
N ARG A 139 9.06 -16.99 1.43
CA ARG A 139 8.60 -15.65 1.78
C ARG A 139 8.08 -15.62 3.20
N HIS A 140 8.35 -14.51 3.88
CA HIS A 140 7.96 -14.29 5.27
C HIS A 140 7.07 -13.06 5.38
N VAL A 141 6.13 -13.11 6.31
CA VAL A 141 5.31 -11.95 6.67
C VAL A 141 6.02 -11.22 7.81
N PRO A 142 6.35 -9.93 7.65
CA PRO A 142 6.90 -9.10 8.71
C PRO A 142 6.04 -9.13 9.98
N LYS A 143 6.68 -9.13 11.14
CA LYS A 143 6.01 -9.00 12.45
C LYS A 143 6.20 -7.61 13.07
N VAL A 144 7.24 -6.89 12.66
CA VAL A 144 7.58 -5.58 13.20
C VAL A 144 6.63 -4.53 12.64
N LYS A 145 6.05 -3.69 13.52
CA LYS A 145 5.07 -2.66 13.11
C LYS A 145 5.62 -1.69 12.06
N GLY A 146 6.89 -1.30 12.18
CA GLY A 146 7.55 -0.39 11.21
C GLY A 146 7.58 -0.95 9.79
N GLU A 147 7.83 -2.26 9.64
CA GLU A 147 7.86 -2.94 8.33
C GLU A 147 6.46 -3.16 7.74
N LEU A 148 5.42 -3.09 8.56
CA LEU A 148 4.03 -3.25 8.15
C LEU A 148 3.39 -1.94 7.70
N LYS A 149 4.00 -0.80 8.01
CA LYS A 149 3.57 0.53 7.56
C LYS A 149 3.59 0.56 6.03
N ASP A 150 2.48 0.98 5.42
CA ASP A 150 2.30 1.06 3.96
C ASP A 150 2.55 -0.27 3.21
N GLN A 151 2.43 -1.38 3.93
CA GLN A 151 2.57 -2.74 3.41
C GLN A 151 1.30 -3.58 3.65
N THR A 152 0.24 -2.96 4.16
CA THR A 152 -1.02 -3.64 4.45
C THR A 152 -2.19 -2.94 3.77
N ILE A 153 -3.17 -3.73 3.35
CA ILE A 153 -4.44 -3.27 2.82
C ILE A 153 -5.38 -3.09 4.01
N HIS A 154 -5.93 -1.89 4.17
CA HIS A 154 -6.97 -1.66 5.17
C HIS A 154 -8.29 -2.24 4.64
N ILE A 155 -8.82 -3.25 5.30
CA ILE A 155 -10.07 -3.92 4.92
C ILE A 155 -11.19 -3.52 5.89
N ARG A 156 -12.32 -3.08 5.34
CA ARG A 156 -13.60 -2.94 6.04
C ARG A 156 -14.48 -4.15 5.74
N ILE A 157 -15.05 -4.76 6.77
CA ILE A 157 -15.95 -5.91 6.60
C ILE A 157 -17.28 -5.42 6.02
N ALA A 158 -17.71 -6.01 4.91
CA ALA A 158 -18.97 -5.66 4.27
C ALA A 158 -20.19 -6.26 4.98
N GLY A 159 -21.28 -5.48 5.03
CA GLY A 159 -22.61 -5.94 5.46
C GLY A 159 -22.85 -5.99 6.97
N VAL A 160 -21.84 -5.65 7.78
CA VAL A 160 -21.94 -5.60 9.24
C VAL A 160 -21.47 -4.26 9.78
N ASP A 161 -22.00 -3.87 10.92
CA ASP A 161 -21.55 -2.70 11.69
C ASP A 161 -21.33 -3.13 13.14
N ALA A 162 -20.18 -2.75 13.70
CA ALA A 162 -19.83 -3.07 15.07
C ALA A 162 -20.17 -1.91 16.02
N PRO A 163 -20.37 -2.17 17.33
CA PRO A 163 -20.45 -1.12 18.33
C PRO A 163 -19.19 -0.24 18.31
N GLU A 164 -19.39 1.08 18.34
CA GLU A 164 -18.28 2.03 18.24
C GLU A 164 -17.43 2.02 19.51
N GLY A 165 -16.12 1.87 19.34
CA GLY A 165 -15.16 2.02 20.43
C GLY A 165 -15.03 3.47 20.89
N SER A 166 -14.33 3.68 22.01
CA SER A 166 -14.01 5.04 22.47
C SER A 166 -13.05 5.70 21.48
N HIS A 167 -13.53 6.67 20.72
CA HIS A 167 -12.71 7.40 19.76
C HIS A 167 -12.98 8.90 19.82
N PHE A 168 -11.93 9.72 19.69
CA PHE A 168 -12.00 11.18 19.64
C PHE A 168 -12.78 11.83 20.80
N GLY A 169 -12.54 11.37 22.04
CA GLY A 169 -13.21 11.90 23.23
C GLY A 169 -14.66 11.43 23.41
N ARG A 170 -15.18 10.54 22.54
CA ARG A 170 -16.51 9.95 22.69
C ARG A 170 -16.46 8.68 23.55
N PRO A 171 -17.45 8.44 24.43
CA PRO A 171 -17.51 7.23 25.23
C PRO A 171 -17.76 6.01 24.34
N ALA A 172 -17.13 4.88 24.66
CA ALA A 172 -17.38 3.62 23.96
C ALA A 172 -18.83 3.18 24.11
N GLN A 173 -19.39 2.56 23.06
CA GLN A 173 -20.66 1.87 23.18
C GLN A 173 -20.53 0.61 24.03
N PRO A 174 -21.63 0.17 24.68
CA PRO A 174 -21.68 -1.14 25.30
C PRO A 174 -21.23 -2.24 24.31
N HIS A 175 -20.48 -3.23 24.82
CA HIS A 175 -19.96 -4.38 24.06
C HIS A 175 -18.92 -4.07 22.97
N ALA A 176 -18.50 -2.82 22.76
CA ALA A 176 -17.49 -2.48 21.75
C ALA A 176 -16.14 -3.21 21.96
N GLU A 177 -15.68 -3.28 23.22
CA GLU A 177 -14.44 -3.98 23.56
C GLU A 177 -14.57 -5.51 23.37
N GLU A 178 -15.72 -6.08 23.72
CA GLU A 178 -16.00 -7.51 23.51
C GLU A 178 -15.98 -7.86 22.02
N SER A 179 -16.58 -7.02 21.17
CA SER A 179 -16.59 -7.20 19.72
C SER A 179 -15.18 -7.12 19.12
N LEU A 180 -14.36 -6.17 19.60
CA LEU A 180 -12.96 -6.05 19.20
C LEU A 180 -12.15 -7.29 19.60
N ALA A 181 -12.29 -7.73 20.85
CA ALA A 181 -11.59 -8.89 21.38
C ALA A 181 -11.97 -10.18 20.64
N TRP A 182 -13.27 -10.35 20.33
CA TRP A 182 -13.76 -11.47 19.54
C TRP A 182 -13.10 -11.50 18.16
N LEU A 183 -13.10 -10.35 17.44
CA LEU A 183 -12.51 -10.28 16.11
C LEU A 183 -11.01 -10.57 16.13
N LYS A 184 -10.26 -9.96 17.06
CA LYS A 184 -8.83 -10.24 17.28
C LYS A 184 -8.57 -11.73 17.46
N SER A 185 -9.28 -12.36 18.41
CA SER A 185 -9.11 -13.78 18.69
C SER A 185 -9.42 -14.68 17.48
N ARG A 186 -10.34 -14.25 16.62
CA ARG A 186 -10.82 -15.03 15.48
C ARG A 186 -9.89 -14.96 14.28
N ILE A 187 -9.38 -13.78 13.95
CA ILE A 187 -8.70 -13.55 12.66
C ILE A 187 -7.25 -13.09 12.77
N GLU A 188 -6.78 -12.59 13.92
CA GLU A 188 -5.42 -12.06 14.03
C GLU A 188 -4.37 -13.16 13.79
N GLY A 189 -3.40 -12.88 12.93
CA GLY A 189 -2.39 -13.85 12.49
C GLY A 189 -2.92 -14.97 11.56
N GLN A 190 -4.23 -15.04 11.33
CA GLN A 190 -4.84 -16.04 10.45
C GLN A 190 -4.77 -15.62 8.99
N ILE A 191 -4.90 -16.61 8.11
CA ILE A 191 -5.01 -16.38 6.66
C ILE A 191 -6.47 -16.24 6.30
N VAL A 192 -6.79 -15.16 5.59
CA VAL A 192 -8.15 -14.81 5.19
C VAL A 192 -8.18 -14.56 3.69
N TYR A 193 -9.29 -14.94 3.06
CA TYR A 193 -9.61 -14.62 1.68
C TYR A 193 -10.59 -13.47 1.64
N CYS A 194 -10.24 -12.36 1.00
CA CYS A 194 -11.10 -11.20 0.90
C CYS A 194 -11.53 -11.02 -0.56
N GLN A 195 -12.84 -10.97 -0.81
CA GLN A 195 -13.38 -10.50 -2.07
C GLN A 195 -13.41 -8.97 -2.04
N LEU A 196 -12.56 -8.31 -2.84
CA LEU A 196 -12.52 -6.85 -2.88
C LEU A 196 -13.70 -6.31 -3.66
N ILE A 197 -14.47 -5.37 -3.10
CA ILE A 197 -15.69 -4.85 -3.73
C ILE A 197 -15.47 -3.42 -4.21
N ARG A 198 -15.21 -2.52 -3.27
CA ARG A 198 -15.04 -1.08 -3.55
C ARG A 198 -14.08 -0.45 -2.56
N ARG A 199 -13.56 0.71 -2.91
CA ARG A 199 -12.77 1.57 -2.02
C ARG A 199 -13.69 2.62 -1.39
N ASP A 200 -13.48 2.93 -0.12
CA ASP A 200 -14.20 3.98 0.60
C ASP A 200 -13.42 5.30 0.65
N GLN A 201 -14.05 6.33 1.20
CA GLN A 201 -13.45 7.67 1.37
C GLN A 201 -12.25 7.71 2.33
N TYR A 202 -12.12 6.72 3.21
CA TYR A 202 -11.01 6.61 4.17
C TYR A 202 -9.88 5.72 3.65
N ASN A 203 -9.84 5.47 2.33
CA ASN A 203 -8.83 4.63 1.71
C ASN A 203 -8.84 3.18 2.25
N ARG A 204 -10.00 2.69 2.71
CA ARG A 204 -10.24 1.29 3.07
C ARG A 204 -10.90 0.58 1.91
N VAL A 205 -10.65 -0.71 1.80
CA VAL A 205 -11.32 -1.57 0.82
C VAL A 205 -12.43 -2.33 1.52
N VAL A 206 -13.66 -2.07 1.10
CA VAL A 206 -14.83 -2.85 1.52
C VAL A 206 -14.73 -4.22 0.87
N ALA A 207 -14.76 -5.28 1.68
CA ALA A 207 -14.57 -6.64 1.21
C ALA A 207 -15.43 -7.66 1.95
N HIS A 208 -15.63 -8.83 1.33
CA HIS A 208 -16.17 -10.02 1.99
C HIS A 208 -15.03 -10.95 2.44
N PRO A 209 -14.67 -10.96 3.73
CA PRO A 209 -13.70 -11.89 4.28
C PRO A 209 -14.29 -13.30 4.48
N LEU A 210 -13.55 -14.29 4.00
CA LEU A 210 -13.77 -15.72 4.18
C LEU A 210 -12.60 -16.33 4.94
N ILE A 211 -12.93 -17.08 6.00
CA ILE A 211 -11.96 -17.88 6.75
C ILE A 211 -11.85 -19.26 6.08
N PRO A 212 -10.65 -19.66 5.61
CA PRO A 212 -10.43 -20.98 5.03
C PRO A 212 -10.57 -22.08 6.08
N ARG A 213 -11.10 -23.24 5.69
CA ARG A 213 -11.19 -24.41 6.58
C ARG A 213 -9.84 -25.15 6.59
N ARG A 214 -9.42 -25.63 7.77
CA ARG A 214 -8.10 -26.23 8.02
C ARG A 214 -7.69 -27.32 7.03
N PHE A 215 -8.64 -28.12 6.56
CA PHE A 215 -8.39 -29.29 5.69
C PHE A 215 -8.84 -29.09 4.23
N VAL A 216 -9.31 -27.90 3.85
CA VAL A 216 -9.73 -27.65 2.46
C VAL A 216 -8.53 -27.15 1.65
N PRO A 217 -8.22 -27.77 0.49
CA PRO A 217 -7.19 -27.27 -0.41
C PRO A 217 -7.38 -25.80 -0.71
N LEU A 218 -6.27 -25.07 -0.79
CA LEU A 218 -6.28 -23.62 -0.83
C LEU A 218 -6.95 -23.05 -2.10
N LEU A 219 -6.95 -23.83 -3.19
CA LEU A 219 -7.63 -23.53 -4.44
C LEU A 219 -9.17 -23.54 -4.30
N LEU A 220 -9.69 -24.37 -3.38
CA LEU A 220 -11.12 -24.54 -3.10
C LEU A 220 -11.59 -23.72 -1.88
N SER A 221 -10.65 -23.19 -1.09
CA SER A 221 -10.96 -22.40 0.11
C SER A 221 -11.84 -21.17 -0.16
N LYS A 222 -11.81 -20.63 -1.38
CA LYS A 222 -12.70 -19.52 -1.79
C LYS A 222 -14.17 -19.91 -1.89
N HIS A 223 -14.47 -21.19 -2.11
CA HIS A 223 -15.83 -21.71 -2.30
C HIS A 223 -16.39 -22.34 -1.01
N TRP A 224 -15.53 -22.97 -0.19
CA TRP A 224 -15.92 -23.63 1.06
C TRP A 224 -15.53 -22.85 2.33
N GLY A 225 -15.01 -21.63 2.18
CA GLY A 225 -14.67 -20.76 3.31
C GLY A 225 -15.92 -20.32 4.09
N LYS A 226 -15.75 -20.06 5.38
CA LYS A 226 -16.82 -19.50 6.21
C LYS A 226 -16.80 -17.98 6.13
N SER A 227 -17.96 -17.35 5.92
CA SER A 227 -18.09 -15.89 5.95
C SER A 227 -17.84 -15.36 7.34
N LEU A 228 -16.84 -14.50 7.50
CA LEU A 228 -16.53 -13.87 8.77
C LEU A 228 -17.68 -12.98 9.24
N ALA A 229 -18.33 -12.23 8.32
CA ALA A 229 -19.47 -11.38 8.64
C ALA A 229 -20.64 -12.19 9.27
N LEU A 230 -20.97 -13.34 8.68
CA LEU A 230 -22.02 -14.23 9.23
C LEU A 230 -21.60 -14.87 10.55
N GLU A 231 -20.31 -15.19 10.74
CA GLU A 231 -19.81 -15.69 12.02
C GLU A 231 -19.90 -14.63 13.13
N MET A 232 -19.60 -13.37 12.80
CA MET A 232 -19.72 -12.24 13.75
C MET A 232 -21.18 -12.00 14.13
N LEU A 233 -22.11 -12.02 13.16
CA LEU A 233 -23.55 -11.91 13.44
C LEU A 233 -24.04 -13.05 14.32
N ARG A 234 -23.64 -14.30 14.02
CA ARG A 234 -24.01 -15.48 14.83
C ARG A 234 -23.47 -15.39 16.26
N ALA A 235 -22.28 -14.82 16.45
CA ALA A 235 -21.71 -14.59 17.77
C ALA A 235 -22.39 -13.43 18.52
N GLY A 236 -23.22 -12.62 17.85
CA GLY A 236 -23.90 -11.47 18.44
C GLY A 236 -22.94 -10.35 18.84
N VAL A 237 -21.85 -10.15 18.09
CA VAL A 237 -20.87 -9.08 18.35
C VAL A 237 -21.02 -7.89 17.41
N VAL A 238 -21.85 -8.02 16.37
CA VAL A 238 -22.12 -6.98 15.37
C VAL A 238 -23.58 -7.02 14.95
N LEU A 239 -24.03 -5.94 14.31
CA LEU A 239 -25.37 -5.77 13.75
C LEU A 239 -25.30 -5.79 12.23
N THR A 240 -26.43 -6.06 11.58
CA THR A 240 -26.54 -5.96 10.12
C THR A 240 -26.49 -4.50 9.69
N TYR A 241 -25.63 -4.17 8.73
CA TYR A 241 -25.56 -2.80 8.21
C TYR A 241 -26.62 -2.57 7.14
N GLU A 242 -27.67 -1.82 7.46
CA GLU A 242 -28.85 -1.64 6.59
C GLU A 242 -28.86 -0.36 5.75
N GLN A 243 -27.87 0.52 5.90
CA GLN A 243 -27.87 1.82 5.23
C GLN A 243 -27.47 1.72 3.75
N ALA A 244 -27.61 2.84 3.03
CA ALA A 244 -27.24 2.94 1.62
C ALA A 244 -25.79 2.50 1.37
N GLY A 245 -25.57 1.68 0.33
CA GLY A 245 -24.26 1.13 -0.01
C GLY A 245 -23.83 -0.08 0.81
N ALA A 246 -24.77 -0.74 1.50
CA ALA A 246 -24.59 -2.05 2.11
C ALA A 246 -24.34 -3.14 1.05
N GLU A 247 -23.36 -4.00 1.32
CA GLU A 247 -22.95 -5.10 0.45
C GLU A 247 -23.04 -6.40 1.23
N TYR A 248 -23.87 -7.35 0.78
CA TYR A 248 -24.13 -8.62 1.45
C TYR A 248 -23.52 -9.83 0.74
N GLY A 249 -22.90 -9.60 -0.43
CA GLY A 249 -22.25 -10.63 -1.21
C GLY A 249 -23.23 -11.72 -1.68
N PRO A 250 -22.75 -12.96 -1.91
CA PRO A 250 -23.58 -14.04 -2.44
C PRO A 250 -24.66 -14.55 -1.46
N TRP A 251 -24.62 -14.17 -0.19
CA TRP A 251 -25.58 -14.64 0.82
C TRP A 251 -26.88 -13.81 0.84
N GLY A 252 -26.83 -12.57 0.37
CA GLY A 252 -27.97 -11.66 0.38
C GLY A 252 -28.32 -11.09 1.76
N ARG A 253 -29.13 -10.02 1.76
CA ARG A 253 -29.55 -9.30 2.97
C ARG A 253 -30.37 -10.20 3.91
N GLU A 254 -31.25 -11.02 3.37
CA GLU A 254 -32.14 -11.88 4.14
C GLU A 254 -31.38 -12.86 5.04
N ALA A 255 -30.25 -13.40 4.55
CA ALA A 255 -29.42 -14.30 5.34
C ALA A 255 -28.78 -13.59 6.54
N PHE A 256 -28.35 -12.34 6.36
CA PHE A 256 -27.76 -11.54 7.45
C PHE A 256 -28.81 -11.27 8.53
N LEU A 257 -29.98 -10.77 8.13
CA LEU A 257 -31.09 -10.49 9.04
C LEU A 257 -31.58 -11.76 9.76
N ARG A 258 -31.63 -12.89 9.06
CA ARG A 258 -32.00 -14.17 9.67
C ARG A 258 -31.02 -14.58 10.77
N VAL A 259 -29.71 -14.54 10.47
CA VAL A 259 -28.66 -14.91 11.44
C VAL A 259 -28.65 -13.94 12.63
N GLU A 260 -28.88 -12.65 12.39
CA GLU A 260 -29.01 -11.67 13.46
C GLU A 260 -30.21 -11.95 14.37
N LYS A 261 -31.38 -12.26 13.79
CA LYS A 261 -32.58 -12.65 14.55
C LYS A 261 -32.34 -13.91 15.37
N GLU A 262 -31.66 -14.91 14.81
CA GLU A 262 -31.26 -16.13 15.52
C GLU A 262 -30.31 -15.83 16.68
N ALA A 263 -29.30 -14.98 16.47
CA ALA A 263 -28.36 -14.58 17.53
C ALA A 263 -29.06 -13.79 18.64
N ARG A 264 -30.03 -12.94 18.28
CA ARG A 264 -30.83 -12.16 19.23
C ARG A 264 -31.77 -13.05 20.05
N SER A 265 -32.45 -14.01 19.42
CA SER A 265 -33.32 -14.95 20.14
C SER A 265 -32.53 -15.89 21.05
N ALA A 266 -31.32 -16.29 20.63
CA ALA A 266 -30.40 -17.07 21.42
C ALA A 266 -29.63 -16.26 22.49
N LYS A 267 -29.87 -14.94 22.60
CA LYS A 267 -29.22 -14.04 23.56
C LYS A 267 -27.68 -14.12 23.50
N MET A 268 -27.13 -14.16 22.30
CA MET A 268 -25.67 -14.26 22.07
C MET A 268 -24.98 -12.90 22.18
N GLY A 269 -23.75 -12.87 22.71
CA GLY A 269 -22.91 -11.66 22.76
C GLY A 269 -23.61 -10.47 23.43
N MET A 270 -23.75 -9.38 22.68
CA MET A 270 -24.41 -8.13 23.13
C MET A 270 -25.90 -8.31 23.48
N TRP A 271 -26.52 -9.39 23.02
CA TRP A 271 -27.94 -9.66 23.29
C TRP A 271 -28.20 -10.34 24.64
N LYS A 272 -27.15 -10.72 25.39
CA LYS A 272 -27.27 -11.40 26.70
C LYS A 272 -28.09 -10.61 27.71
N GLN A 273 -27.91 -9.30 27.73
CA GLN A 273 -28.51 -8.43 28.75
C GLN A 273 -29.94 -7.97 28.41
N GLY A 274 -30.49 -8.37 27.25
CA GLY A 274 -31.88 -8.12 26.85
C GLY A 274 -32.27 -6.66 26.61
N LYS A 275 -31.46 -5.70 27.05
CA LYS A 275 -31.63 -4.28 26.75
C LYS A 275 -31.12 -4.03 25.32
N GLY A 276 -32.04 -3.75 24.41
CA GLY A 276 -31.70 -3.17 23.12
C GLY A 276 -31.08 -1.80 23.36
N GLY A 277 -29.76 -1.75 23.42
CA GLY A 277 -29.01 -0.49 23.48
C GLY A 277 -29.15 0.29 22.18
N GLU A 278 -28.67 1.53 22.20
CA GLU A 278 -28.53 2.35 21.01
C GLU A 278 -27.71 1.59 19.95
N THR A 279 -28.24 1.47 18.73
CA THR A 279 -27.52 0.83 17.64
C THR A 279 -26.32 1.69 17.19
N PRO A 280 -25.29 1.11 16.58
CA PRO A 280 -24.14 1.88 16.09
C PRO A 280 -24.54 2.97 15.10
N ALA A 281 -25.55 2.70 14.27
CA ALA A 281 -26.12 3.67 13.35
C ALA A 281 -26.79 4.86 14.09
N GLU A 282 -27.56 4.59 15.14
CA GLU A 282 -28.20 5.64 15.96
C GLU A 282 -27.16 6.46 16.71
N TYR A 283 -26.17 5.81 17.31
CA TYR A 283 -25.05 6.49 17.98
C TYR A 283 -24.31 7.43 17.02
N LYS A 284 -23.96 6.95 15.82
CA LYS A 284 -23.33 7.78 14.78
C LYS A 284 -24.18 8.99 14.42
N ARG A 285 -25.51 8.81 14.28
CA ARG A 285 -26.46 9.89 13.99
C ARG A 285 -26.54 10.90 15.14
N ARG A 286 -26.61 10.44 16.39
CA ARG A 286 -26.65 11.30 17.58
C ARG A 286 -25.46 12.24 17.64
N TYR A 287 -24.25 11.71 17.45
CA TYR A 287 -23.04 12.53 17.47
C TYR A 287 -22.86 13.38 16.21
N ALA A 288 -23.36 12.92 15.04
CA ALA A 288 -23.37 13.75 13.83
C ALA A 288 -24.31 14.96 14.00
N ALA A 289 -25.50 14.74 14.57
CA ALA A 289 -26.45 15.82 14.87
C ALA A 289 -25.90 16.79 15.93
N ALA A 290 -25.26 16.27 16.98
CA ALA A 290 -24.61 17.11 18.01
C ALA A 290 -23.47 17.97 17.44
N ALA A 291 -22.71 17.46 16.46
CA ALA A 291 -21.66 18.21 15.78
C ALA A 291 -22.20 19.26 14.80
N ALA A 292 -23.41 19.06 14.26
CA ALA A 292 -24.07 19.99 13.35
C ALA A 292 -24.88 21.08 14.06
N ALA A 293 -25.05 20.98 15.39
CA ALA A 293 -25.69 22.04 16.17
C ALA A 293 -24.81 23.30 16.14
N PRO A 294 -25.37 24.48 15.81
CA PRO A 294 -24.60 25.73 15.79
C PRO A 294 -24.05 25.99 17.20
N ILE A 295 -22.76 26.28 17.27
CA ILE A 295 -22.10 26.74 18.49
C ILE A 295 -22.87 27.99 18.95
N PRO A 296 -23.46 28.02 20.16
CA PRO A 296 -24.08 29.24 20.65
C PRO A 296 -23.01 30.35 20.63
N PRO A 297 -23.33 31.56 20.13
CA PRO A 297 -22.37 32.63 20.10
C PRO A 297 -21.80 32.83 21.51
N PRO A 298 -20.49 33.10 21.65
CA PRO A 298 -19.90 33.37 22.95
C PRO A 298 -20.73 34.47 23.63
N PRO A 299 -21.03 34.35 24.94
CA PRO A 299 -21.80 35.36 25.64
C PRO A 299 -21.09 36.70 25.44
N SER A 300 -21.77 37.65 24.81
CA SER A 300 -21.25 38.99 24.60
C SER A 300 -20.95 39.60 25.95
N GLU A 301 -19.67 39.90 26.20
CA GLU A 301 -19.26 40.77 27.30
C GLU A 301 -20.01 42.09 27.14
N GLN A 302 -21.04 42.29 27.97
CA GLN A 302 -21.64 43.59 28.15
C GLN A 302 -20.57 44.46 28.83
N THR A 303 -19.80 45.18 28.02
CA THR A 303 -18.91 46.24 28.50
C THR A 303 -19.80 47.31 29.15
N SER A 304 -19.94 47.22 30.47
CA SER A 304 -20.57 48.27 31.27
C SER A 304 -19.67 49.50 31.22
N VAL A 305 -19.94 50.40 30.26
CA VAL A 305 -19.31 51.72 30.20
C VAL A 305 -19.83 52.52 31.38
N SER A 306 -19.06 52.56 32.46
CA SER A 306 -19.28 53.45 33.59
C SER A 306 -19.01 54.89 33.14
N ASN A 307 -20.08 55.70 33.08
CA ASN A 307 -19.99 57.15 32.90
C ASN A 307 -19.28 57.80 34.09
N ALA A 308 -17.97 58.00 33.98
CA ALA A 308 -17.23 58.91 34.86
C ALA A 308 -17.30 60.32 34.27
N ARG A 309 -18.23 61.14 34.77
CA ARG A 309 -18.25 62.59 34.56
C ARG A 309 -17.00 63.21 35.18
N SER A 310 -16.15 63.79 34.35
CA SER A 310 -15.08 64.67 34.75
C SER A 310 -15.67 66.04 35.12
N SER A 311 -15.50 66.45 36.39
CA SER A 311 -15.74 67.81 36.83
C SER A 311 -14.41 68.44 37.23
N GLU A 312 -13.85 69.25 36.34
CA GLU A 312 -12.75 70.17 36.66
C GLU A 312 -13.26 71.26 37.61
N ARG A 313 -12.69 71.33 38.82
CA ARG A 313 -12.62 72.56 39.63
C ARG A 313 -11.36 72.55 40.49
N GLY A 314 -10.56 73.61 40.37
CA GLY A 314 -9.99 74.30 41.53
C GLY A 314 -8.61 73.89 42.02
N VAL A 315 -7.60 74.42 41.33
CA VAL A 315 -6.27 74.90 41.77
C VAL A 315 -6.08 75.13 43.29
N ILE A 316 -4.96 74.66 43.86
CA ILE A 316 -3.87 75.43 44.54
C ILE A 316 -2.99 74.49 45.39
N GLY A 317 -1.68 74.61 45.21
CA GLY A 317 -0.64 73.65 45.62
C GLY A 317 -0.06 73.77 47.02
N TRP A 318 0.78 72.78 47.34
CA TRP A 318 1.45 72.57 48.64
C TRP A 318 2.99 72.62 48.56
N PHE A 319 3.56 73.25 47.53
CA PHE A 319 5.01 73.57 47.48
C PHE A 319 5.36 74.94 48.06
N ALA A 320 4.61 75.40 49.06
CA ALA A 320 4.92 76.60 49.82
C ALA A 320 5.10 76.26 51.31
N ARG A 321 6.36 75.93 51.63
CA ARG A 321 7.10 76.32 52.84
C ARG A 321 6.52 75.96 54.21
N LEU A 322 7.30 75.19 54.95
CA LEU A 322 8.03 75.61 56.16
C LEU A 322 9.01 74.45 56.51
N TRP A 323 10.32 74.57 56.74
CA TRP A 323 11.22 75.68 57.05
C TRP A 323 10.66 76.72 58.02
N ARG A 324 10.38 76.27 59.24
CA ARG A 324 10.67 76.91 60.55
C ARG A 324 10.07 76.00 61.65
N ARG A 325 10.87 75.32 62.50
CA ARG A 325 11.26 75.77 63.86
C ARG A 325 10.17 76.68 64.46
N LYS A 326 9.33 76.26 65.41
CA LYS A 326 9.56 75.57 66.68
C LYS A 326 8.27 74.88 67.10
#